data_AF-A0A528KJU2-F1
#
_entry.id   AF-A0A528KJU2-F1
#
_cell.length_a   1.000
_cell.length_b   1.000
_cell.length_c   1.000
_cell.angle_alpha   90.00
_cell.angle_beta   90.00
_cell.angle_gamma   90.00
#
_symmetry.space_group_name_H-M   'P 1'
#
loop_
_entity.id
_entity.type
_entity.pdbx_description
1 polymer ?
#
loop_
_entity_poly.entity_id
_entity_poly.type
_entity_poly.pdbx_seq_one_letter_code
_entity_poly.pdbx_strand_id
1 'polypeptide(L)'
;MLVTLGISQATGATILPTQVVYSNWTEETEEARICEIILDVSNPPSREVVKFIMLAGYNKFDSEVLAGFLMAAADIMTIDKFEIVQISDAAFNSGAFSSLGQLGYEIYDDGTVMATTDDPQIATPFISAVLAGDYELSFSRPEPGAGARTYKIIPAPPDAVTSNFIDCMGRVEAQSKL
;
A
#
# COMPACT_ATOMS: atom_id res chain seq x y z
N MET A 1 -3.75 28.43 22.00
CA MET A 1 -2.67 28.42 20.99
C MET A 1 -2.78 27.08 20.28
N LEU A 2 -3.42 27.03 19.10
CA LEU A 2 -3.41 25.83 18.27
C LEU A 2 -2.11 25.85 17.47
N VAL A 3 -1.28 24.83 17.65
CA VAL A 3 -0.15 24.56 16.75
C VAL A 3 -0.72 23.79 15.57
N THR A 4 -0.93 24.46 14.45
CA THR A 4 -1.13 23.80 13.16
C THR A 4 0.18 23.09 12.81
N LEU A 5 0.22 21.76 12.94
CA LEU A 5 1.24 20.93 12.31
C LEU A 5 1.00 20.97 10.80
N GLY A 6 1.42 22.07 10.18
CA GLY A 6 1.55 22.16 8.74
C GLY A 6 2.74 21.31 8.34
N ILE A 7 2.46 20.12 7.80
CA ILE A 7 3.46 19.39 7.04
C ILE A 7 3.83 20.32 5.88
N SER A 8 5.07 20.83 5.87
CA SER A 8 5.63 21.49 4.71
C SER A 8 5.39 20.59 3.51
N GLN A 9 4.57 21.04 2.56
CA GLN A 9 4.55 20.45 1.23
C GLN A 9 5.91 20.71 0.59
N ALA A 10 6.90 19.87 0.92
CA ALA A 10 8.08 19.74 0.11
C ALA A 10 7.57 19.26 -1.25
N THR A 11 7.62 20.15 -2.24
CA THR A 11 7.29 19.88 -3.64
C THR A 11 8.35 18.97 -4.22
N GLY A 12 8.33 17.70 -3.82
CA GLY A 12 8.97 16.63 -4.57
C GLY A 12 8.26 16.52 -5.91
N ALA A 13 9.02 16.47 -7.00
CA ALA A 13 8.44 16.19 -8.30
C ALA A 13 7.81 14.79 -8.29
N THR A 14 6.60 14.66 -8.81
CA THR A 14 5.94 13.35 -9.01
C THR A 14 6.79 12.47 -9.91
N ILE A 15 7.12 11.28 -9.43
CA ILE A 15 7.90 10.27 -10.11
C ILE A 15 6.94 9.40 -10.93
N LEU A 16 7.19 9.33 -12.24
CA LEU A 16 6.56 8.35 -13.11
C LEU A 16 7.51 7.15 -13.23
N PRO A 17 7.20 6.00 -12.59
CA PRO A 17 8.11 4.87 -12.58
C PRO A 17 8.24 4.25 -13.98
N THR A 18 9.44 3.80 -14.30
CA THR A 18 9.70 3.06 -15.54
C THR A 18 9.21 1.62 -15.48
N GLN A 19 9.13 1.04 -14.28
CA GLN A 19 8.71 -0.34 -14.08
C GLN A 19 7.70 -0.42 -12.93
N VAL A 20 6.59 -1.10 -13.21
CA VAL A 20 5.50 -1.37 -12.30
C VAL A 20 5.15 -2.84 -12.47
N VAL A 21 5.37 -3.65 -11.43
CA VAL A 21 5.10 -5.10 -11.48
C VAL A 21 4.09 -5.44 -10.39
N TYR A 22 3.01 -6.08 -10.81
CA TYR A 22 2.00 -6.60 -9.90
C TYR A 22 2.15 -8.11 -9.71
N SER A 23 1.95 -8.57 -8.49
CA SER A 23 1.78 -9.98 -8.14
C SER A 23 0.71 -10.11 -7.05
N ASN A 24 0.40 -11.35 -6.67
CA ASN A 24 -0.56 -11.66 -5.62
C ASN A 24 0.07 -12.61 -4.60
N TRP A 25 -0.44 -12.55 -3.38
CA TRP A 25 -0.17 -13.51 -2.34
C TRP A 25 -1.45 -13.79 -1.57
N THR A 26 -1.51 -14.95 -0.93
CA THR A 26 -2.63 -15.32 -0.06
C THR A 26 -2.06 -16.05 1.13
N GLU A 27 -2.41 -15.57 2.31
CA GLU A 27 -2.14 -16.25 3.56
C GLU A 27 -3.45 -16.73 4.16
N GLU A 28 -3.49 -17.99 4.57
CA GLU A 28 -4.65 -18.58 5.21
C GLU A 28 -4.20 -19.31 6.47
N THR A 29 -4.68 -18.83 7.61
CA THR A 29 -4.49 -19.45 8.92
C THR A 29 -5.79 -20.09 9.39
N GLU A 30 -5.78 -20.71 10.57
CA GLU A 30 -7.01 -21.20 11.20
C GLU A 30 -7.97 -20.05 11.55
N GLU A 31 -7.43 -18.87 11.84
CA GLU A 31 -8.17 -17.73 12.40
C GLU A 31 -8.52 -16.67 11.36
N ALA A 32 -7.71 -16.53 10.30
CA ALA A 32 -7.86 -15.46 9.34
C ALA A 32 -7.50 -15.91 7.93
N ARG A 33 -7.93 -15.12 6.96
CA ARG A 33 -7.46 -15.20 5.58
C ARG A 33 -7.15 -13.80 5.12
N ILE A 34 -5.96 -13.63 4.54
CA ILE A 34 -5.43 -12.37 4.03
C ILE A 34 -5.12 -12.55 2.55
N CYS A 35 -5.65 -11.66 1.74
CA CYS A 35 -5.50 -11.59 0.30
C CYS A 35 -4.69 -10.34 -0.04
N GLU A 36 -3.65 -10.48 -0.85
CA GLU A 36 -2.72 -9.39 -1.12
C GLU A 36 -2.57 -9.13 -2.63
N ILE A 37 -2.53 -7.86 -2.99
CA ILE A 37 -1.95 -7.40 -4.25
C ILE A 37 -0.63 -6.71 -3.92
N ILE A 38 0.46 -7.27 -4.41
CA ILE A 38 1.81 -6.75 -4.21
C ILE A 38 2.19 -5.96 -5.46
N LEU A 39 2.63 -4.73 -5.25
CA LEU A 39 3.14 -3.83 -6.26
C LEU A 39 4.62 -3.53 -5.97
N ASP A 40 5.48 -3.90 -6.90
CA ASP A 40 6.89 -3.52 -6.92
C ASP A 40 7.10 -2.41 -7.98
N VAL A 41 7.66 -1.29 -7.54
CA VAL A 41 7.89 -0.10 -8.34
C VAL A 41 9.37 0.23 -8.39
N SER A 42 9.90 0.53 -9.57
CA SER A 42 11.28 1.02 -9.74
C SER A 42 11.36 2.11 -10.80
N ASN A 43 12.35 3.00 -10.66
CA ASN A 43 12.52 4.15 -11.55
C ASN A 43 14.00 4.51 -11.84
N PRO A 44 14.75 3.75 -12.66
CA PRO A 44 16.09 4.16 -13.08
C PRO A 44 16.02 5.53 -13.78
N PRO A 45 16.92 6.49 -13.46
CA PRO A 45 18.20 6.31 -12.78
C PRO A 45 18.16 6.39 -11.23
N SER A 46 16.99 6.57 -10.60
CA SER A 46 16.93 6.47 -9.14
C SER A 46 17.26 5.04 -8.72
N ARG A 47 18.18 4.91 -7.77
CA ARG A 47 18.50 3.63 -7.12
C ARG A 47 17.50 3.37 -6.01
N GLU A 48 16.21 3.44 -6.30
CA GLU A 48 15.14 3.26 -5.32
C GLU A 48 14.12 2.26 -5.86
N VAL A 49 13.70 1.35 -5.01
CA VAL A 49 12.52 0.50 -5.22
C VAL A 49 11.50 0.76 -4.12
N VAL A 50 10.23 0.70 -4.48
CA VAL A 50 9.11 0.84 -3.55
C VAL A 50 8.26 -0.41 -3.66
N LYS A 51 8.00 -1.04 -2.52
CA LYS A 51 7.03 -2.11 -2.40
C LYS A 51 5.78 -1.57 -1.72
N PHE A 52 4.64 -1.77 -2.37
CA PHE A 52 3.32 -1.46 -1.84
C PHE A 52 2.48 -2.74 -1.86
N ILE A 53 2.01 -3.17 -0.70
CA ILE A 53 1.16 -4.33 -0.56
C ILE A 53 -0.22 -3.82 -0.17
N MET A 54 -1.19 -3.88 -1.08
CA MET A 54 -2.58 -3.77 -0.68
C MET A 54 -3.00 -5.10 -0.09
N LEU A 55 -3.55 -5.05 1.13
CA LEU A 55 -4.06 -6.22 1.84
C LEU A 55 -5.54 -6.02 2.13
N ALA A 56 -6.29 -7.11 2.00
CA ALA A 56 -7.63 -7.23 2.54
C ALA A 56 -7.79 -8.64 3.09
N GLY A 57 -8.41 -8.75 4.24
CA GLY A 57 -8.62 -10.03 4.89
C GLY A 57 -9.80 -9.97 5.83
N TYR A 58 -10.11 -11.11 6.41
CA TYR A 58 -11.15 -11.21 7.42
C TYR A 58 -10.75 -12.22 8.47
N ASN A 59 -11.24 -11.98 9.68
CA ASN A 59 -11.21 -12.95 10.75
C ASN A 59 -12.37 -13.95 10.56
N LYS A 60 -12.06 -15.25 10.58
CA LYS A 60 -13.00 -16.34 10.35
C LYS A 60 -14.02 -16.50 11.49
N PHE A 61 -13.76 -15.94 12.68
CA PHE A 61 -14.62 -16.07 13.85
C PHE A 61 -15.72 -15.00 13.94
N ASP A 62 -15.40 -13.75 13.60
CA ASP A 62 -16.32 -12.61 13.73
C ASP A 62 -16.62 -11.92 12.39
N SER A 63 -15.96 -12.35 11.30
CA SER A 63 -16.07 -11.75 9.97
C SER A 63 -15.66 -10.27 9.92
N GLU A 64 -14.88 -9.78 10.89
CA GLU A 64 -14.31 -8.44 10.84
C GLU A 64 -13.34 -8.36 9.66
N VAL A 65 -13.53 -7.35 8.81
CA VAL A 65 -12.74 -7.13 7.60
C VAL A 65 -11.61 -6.19 7.93
N LEU A 66 -10.37 -6.60 7.70
CA LEU A 66 -9.21 -5.73 7.78
C LEU A 66 -8.77 -5.39 6.35
N ALA A 67 -8.66 -4.11 6.00
CA ALA A 67 -8.13 -3.69 4.72
C ALA A 67 -7.16 -2.53 4.87
N GLY A 68 -6.18 -2.45 3.98
CA GLY A 68 -5.17 -1.40 4.05
C GLY A 68 -3.96 -1.68 3.19
N PHE A 69 -2.83 -1.10 3.57
CA PHE A 69 -1.57 -1.36 2.91
C PHE A 69 -0.38 -1.49 3.85
N LEU A 70 0.65 -2.17 3.36
CA LEU A 70 2.03 -1.97 3.80
C LEU A 70 2.81 -1.24 2.70
N MET A 71 3.71 -0.36 3.10
CA MET A 71 4.62 0.33 2.21
C MET A 71 6.04 0.28 2.76
N ALA A 72 6.98 -0.08 1.90
CA ALA A 72 8.41 -0.06 2.20
C ALA A 72 9.17 0.51 1.00
N ALA A 73 10.31 1.15 1.28
CA ALA A 73 11.24 1.61 0.26
C ALA A 73 12.63 1.01 0.52
N ALA A 74 13.40 0.81 -0.54
CA ALA A 74 14.78 0.35 -0.42
C ALA A 74 15.67 0.98 -1.49
N ASP A 75 16.93 1.20 -1.15
CA ASP A 75 17.95 1.67 -2.08
C ASP A 75 18.63 0.49 -2.80
N ILE A 76 18.83 0.63 -4.10
CA ILE A 76 19.52 -0.35 -4.96
C ILE A 76 21.02 -0.12 -4.85
N MET A 77 21.70 -0.96 -4.07
CA MET A 77 23.15 -0.88 -3.87
C MET A 77 23.91 -1.51 -5.04
N THR A 78 23.48 -2.68 -5.48
CA THR A 78 23.92 -3.42 -6.67
C THR A 78 22.73 -4.16 -7.29
N ILE A 79 22.92 -4.87 -8.42
CA ILE A 79 21.84 -5.55 -9.15
C ILE A 79 21.00 -6.48 -8.25
N ASP A 80 21.64 -7.13 -7.27
CA ASP A 80 20.99 -8.12 -6.39
C ASP A 80 21.03 -7.72 -4.90
N LYS A 81 21.37 -6.47 -4.57
CA LYS A 81 21.48 -6.01 -3.18
C LYS A 81 20.66 -4.74 -2.96
N PHE A 82 19.72 -4.86 -2.04
CA PHE A 82 18.86 -3.78 -1.57
C PHE A 82 19.22 -3.43 -0.12
N GLU A 83 19.12 -2.16 0.22
CA GLU A 83 19.20 -1.66 1.59
C GLU A 83 17.86 -1.02 1.94
N ILE A 84 17.15 -1.59 2.92
CA ILE A 84 15.85 -1.06 3.32
C ILE A 84 16.04 0.33 3.89
N VAL A 85 15.21 1.26 3.41
CA VAL A 85 15.19 2.64 3.86
C VAL A 85 14.10 2.77 4.90
N GLN A 86 14.45 3.34 6.04
CA GLN A 86 13.46 3.72 7.03
C GLN A 86 12.59 4.84 6.46
N ILE A 87 11.29 4.62 6.30
CA ILE A 87 10.35 5.69 5.96
C ILE A 87 9.60 6.14 7.21
N SER A 88 9.36 7.44 7.33
CA SER A 88 8.75 8.06 8.50
C SER A 88 7.26 8.34 8.32
N ASP A 89 6.76 8.24 7.09
CA ASP A 89 5.37 8.49 6.72
C ASP A 89 5.07 7.82 5.37
N ALA A 90 3.82 7.45 5.14
CA ALA A 90 3.31 6.91 3.89
C ALA A 90 1.87 7.37 3.62
N ALA A 91 1.50 7.56 2.36
CA ALA A 91 0.15 7.91 1.96
C ALA A 91 -0.21 7.31 0.62
N PHE A 92 -1.46 6.87 0.52
CA PHE A 92 -2.12 6.49 -0.71
C PHE A 92 -3.14 7.58 -1.06
N ASN A 93 -3.11 8.08 -2.29
CA ASN A 93 -4.07 9.06 -2.80
C ASN A 93 -4.54 8.69 -4.20
N SER A 94 -5.82 8.86 -4.48
CA SER A 94 -6.41 8.72 -5.80
C SER A 94 -7.47 9.81 -5.99
N GLY A 95 -8.07 9.89 -7.17
CA GLY A 95 -9.22 10.78 -7.38
C GLY A 95 -10.43 10.45 -6.49
N ALA A 96 -10.54 9.22 -6.00
CA ALA A 96 -11.71 8.73 -5.25
C ALA A 96 -11.45 8.51 -3.75
N PHE A 97 -10.19 8.42 -3.31
CA PHE A 97 -9.83 8.02 -1.95
C PHE A 97 -8.48 8.61 -1.52
N SER A 98 -8.38 8.99 -0.24
CA SER A 98 -7.13 9.37 0.42
C SER A 98 -7.01 8.62 1.74
N SER A 99 -5.87 8.00 2.01
CA SER A 99 -5.64 7.21 3.23
C SER A 99 -5.46 8.07 4.48
N LEU A 100 -4.99 9.32 4.32
CA LEU A 100 -4.68 10.20 5.44
C LEU A 100 -5.95 10.56 6.20
N GLY A 101 -5.95 10.28 7.51
CA GLY A 101 -7.10 10.50 8.40
C GLY A 101 -8.24 9.49 8.22
N GLN A 102 -8.09 8.51 7.33
CA GLN A 102 -9.08 7.44 7.13
C GLN A 102 -8.56 6.07 7.60
N LEU A 103 -7.26 5.82 7.46
CA LEU A 103 -6.61 4.60 7.95
C LEU A 103 -5.88 4.86 9.27
N GLY A 104 -5.80 3.83 10.12
CA GLY A 104 -4.94 3.77 11.30
C GLY A 104 -3.52 3.40 10.91
N TYR A 105 -2.55 4.24 11.28
CA TYR A 105 -1.16 4.13 10.86
C TYR A 105 -0.25 3.54 11.94
N GLU A 106 0.63 2.65 11.54
CA GLU A 106 1.70 2.07 12.36
C GLU A 106 3.01 2.07 11.57
N ILE A 107 4.12 2.36 12.25
CA ILE A 107 5.47 2.34 11.67
C ILE A 107 6.25 1.24 12.37
N TYR A 108 6.78 0.28 11.60
CA TYR A 108 7.56 -0.83 12.11
C TYR A 108 9.06 -0.48 12.22
N ASP A 109 9.75 -1.21 13.09
CA ASP A 109 11.19 -1.05 13.34
C ASP A 109 12.05 -1.30 12.10
N ASP A 110 11.56 -2.12 11.15
CA ASP A 110 12.23 -2.41 9.88
C ASP A 110 12.10 -1.28 8.85
N GLY A 111 11.35 -0.22 9.18
CA GLY A 111 11.13 0.92 8.32
C GLY A 111 9.88 0.82 7.43
N THR A 112 9.10 -0.24 7.54
CA THR A 112 7.82 -0.39 6.84
C THR A 112 6.73 0.43 7.53
N VAL A 113 5.83 1.03 6.76
CA VAL A 113 4.61 1.68 7.28
C VAL A 113 3.40 0.84 6.91
N MET A 114 2.57 0.52 7.88
CA MET A 114 1.24 -0.07 7.68
C MET A 114 0.17 0.98 7.92
N ALA A 115 -0.88 0.93 7.10
CA ALA A 115 -2.08 1.73 7.30
C ALA A 115 -3.31 0.87 7.03
N THR A 116 -4.16 0.66 8.04
CA THR A 116 -5.31 -0.26 7.95
C THR A 116 -6.59 0.34 8.52
N THR A 117 -7.72 -0.24 8.14
CA THR A 117 -9.03 0.04 8.69
C THR A 117 -9.82 -1.26 8.82
N ASP A 118 -10.66 -1.32 9.83
CA ASP A 118 -11.69 -2.34 10.02
C ASP A 118 -13.09 -1.84 9.56
N ASP A 119 -13.22 -0.57 9.17
CA ASP A 119 -14.47 0.02 8.70
C ASP A 119 -14.72 -0.34 7.22
N PRO A 120 -15.77 -1.13 6.91
CA PRO A 120 -16.07 -1.52 5.53
C PRO A 120 -16.36 -0.33 4.60
N GLN A 121 -16.85 0.79 5.14
CA GLN A 121 -17.13 2.02 4.38
C GLN A 121 -15.87 2.74 3.94
N ILE A 122 -14.74 2.51 4.63
CA ILE A 122 -13.42 3.03 4.27
C ILE A 122 -12.65 2.00 3.43
N ALA A 123 -12.74 0.71 3.80
CA ALA A 123 -12.09 -0.39 3.11
C ALA A 123 -12.53 -0.49 1.63
N THR A 124 -13.84 -0.43 1.36
CA THR A 124 -14.38 -0.64 0.01
C THR A 124 -13.90 0.41 -1.00
N PRO A 125 -13.97 1.72 -0.72
CA PRO A 125 -13.41 2.75 -1.59
C PRO A 125 -11.90 2.62 -1.77
N PHE A 126 -11.15 2.27 -0.72
CA PHE A 126 -9.71 2.06 -0.82
C PHE A 126 -9.35 0.92 -1.78
N ILE A 127 -9.94 -0.28 -1.57
CA ILE A 127 -9.72 -1.44 -2.44
C ILE A 127 -10.10 -1.11 -3.88
N SER A 128 -11.25 -0.46 -4.08
CA SER A 128 -11.73 -0.05 -5.41
C SER A 128 -10.75 0.90 -6.10
N ALA A 129 -10.16 1.84 -5.36
CA ALA A 129 -9.17 2.78 -5.89
C ALA A 129 -7.87 2.07 -6.32
N VAL A 130 -7.40 1.08 -5.56
CA VAL A 130 -6.22 0.27 -5.95
C VAL A 130 -6.51 -0.53 -7.22
N LEU A 131 -7.67 -1.19 -7.29
CA LEU A 131 -8.07 -2.00 -8.45
C LEU A 131 -8.30 -1.16 -9.71
N ALA A 132 -8.68 0.12 -9.57
CA ALA A 132 -8.86 1.03 -10.69
C ALA A 132 -7.54 1.54 -11.28
N GLY A 133 -6.42 1.48 -10.54
CA GLY A 133 -5.19 2.16 -10.91
C GLY A 133 -5.28 3.68 -10.75
N ASP A 134 -4.40 4.42 -11.44
CA ASP A 134 -4.33 5.88 -11.42
C ASP A 134 -4.30 6.52 -10.02
N TYR A 135 -3.34 6.09 -9.19
CA TYR A 135 -3.15 6.59 -7.82
C TYR A 135 -1.71 7.04 -7.57
N GLU A 136 -1.50 7.69 -6.43
CA GLU A 136 -0.22 8.21 -5.96
C GLU A 136 0.15 7.54 -4.65
N LEU A 137 1.40 7.07 -4.58
CA LEU A 137 2.03 6.56 -3.38
C LEU A 137 3.07 7.59 -2.93
N SER A 138 2.87 8.17 -1.75
CA SER A 138 3.80 9.14 -1.18
C SER A 138 4.44 8.59 0.07
N PHE A 139 5.71 8.90 0.30
CA PHE A 139 6.41 8.60 1.55
C PHE A 139 7.50 9.63 1.83
N SER A 140 7.92 9.70 3.09
CA SER A 140 9.04 10.55 3.51
C SER A 140 10.15 9.71 4.12
N ARG A 141 11.40 10.09 3.84
CA ARG A 141 12.57 9.56 4.52
C ARG A 141 12.93 10.49 5.70
N PRO A 142 13.42 9.96 6.84
CA PRO A 142 13.79 10.76 8.01
C PRO A 142 15.07 11.59 7.79
N GLU A 143 15.84 11.28 6.75
CA GLU A 143 17.08 11.98 6.41
C GLU A 143 16.82 13.48 6.10
N PRO A 144 17.56 14.40 6.74
CA PRO A 144 17.41 15.83 6.49
C PRO A 144 17.63 16.16 5.00
N GLY A 145 16.62 16.80 4.39
CA GLY A 145 16.69 17.23 2.99
C GLY A 145 16.31 16.18 1.94
N ALA A 146 15.95 14.95 2.35
CA ALA A 146 15.50 13.91 1.41
C ALA A 146 14.18 14.29 0.69
N GLY A 147 13.33 15.07 1.36
CA GLY A 147 12.02 15.49 0.86
C GLY A 147 11.01 14.34 0.77
N ALA A 148 9.75 14.68 0.51
CA ALA A 148 8.75 13.68 0.20
C ALA A 148 8.98 13.11 -1.21
N ARG A 149 8.76 11.82 -1.36
CA ARG A 149 8.72 11.11 -2.65
C ARG A 149 7.26 10.81 -2.96
N THR A 150 6.86 11.00 -4.21
CA THR A 150 5.53 10.65 -4.70
C THR A 150 5.66 9.90 -6.01
N TYR A 151 5.17 8.67 -6.04
CA TYR A 151 5.12 7.80 -7.21
C TYR A 151 3.71 7.77 -7.78
N LYS A 152 3.56 8.14 -9.05
CA LYS A 152 2.27 8.05 -9.76
C LYS A 152 2.17 6.69 -10.45
N ILE A 153 1.23 5.87 -9.98
CA ILE A 153 0.94 4.55 -10.50
C ILE A 153 -0.25 4.67 -11.45
N ILE A 154 0.04 4.58 -12.75
CA ILE A 154 -0.99 4.69 -13.79
C ILE A 154 -1.69 3.36 -14.07
N PRO A 155 -0.97 2.25 -14.38
CA PRO A 155 -1.65 1.03 -14.77
C PRO A 155 -2.39 0.42 -13.58
N ALA A 156 -3.61 -0.05 -13.82
CA ALA A 156 -4.31 -0.92 -12.90
C ALA A 156 -3.60 -2.28 -12.78
N PRO A 157 -3.83 -3.04 -11.69
CA PRO A 157 -3.41 -4.43 -11.62
C PRO A 157 -3.95 -5.24 -12.81
N PRO A 158 -3.15 -6.13 -13.43
CA PRO A 158 -3.62 -6.97 -14.53
C PRO A 158 -4.81 -7.84 -14.13
N ASP A 159 -5.69 -8.16 -15.09
CA ASP A 159 -6.92 -8.94 -14.85
C ASP A 159 -6.68 -10.24 -14.06
N ALA A 160 -5.56 -10.94 -14.32
CA ALA A 160 -5.20 -12.15 -13.59
C ALA A 160 -4.92 -11.89 -12.11
N VAL A 161 -4.25 -10.79 -11.78
CA VAL A 161 -3.98 -10.37 -10.39
C VAL A 161 -5.28 -9.95 -9.70
N THR A 162 -6.09 -9.13 -10.39
CA THR A 162 -7.40 -8.68 -9.90
C THR A 162 -8.34 -9.86 -9.64
N SER A 163 -8.44 -10.80 -10.57
CA SER A 163 -9.31 -11.98 -10.45
C SER A 163 -8.87 -12.87 -9.29
N ASN A 164 -7.57 -13.12 -9.14
CA ASN A 164 -7.05 -13.90 -8.01
C ASN A 164 -7.37 -13.26 -6.66
N PHE A 165 -7.24 -11.94 -6.57
CA PHE A 165 -7.59 -11.20 -5.35
C PHE A 165 -9.09 -11.29 -5.05
N ILE A 166 -9.95 -11.04 -6.04
CA ILE A 166 -11.41 -11.14 -5.89
C ILE A 166 -11.83 -12.56 -5.51
N ASP A 167 -11.26 -13.58 -6.14
CA ASP A 167 -11.54 -14.99 -5.81
C ASP A 167 -11.10 -15.33 -4.38
N CYS A 168 -9.97 -14.80 -3.94
CA CYS A 168 -9.50 -14.96 -2.56
C CYS A 168 -10.48 -14.35 -1.56
N MET A 169 -10.99 -13.14 -1.84
CA MET A 169 -12.01 -12.46 -1.03
C MET A 169 -13.41 -13.08 -1.15
N GLY A 170 -13.74 -13.72 -2.28
CA GLY A 170 -15.06 -14.27 -2.58
C GLY A 170 -15.31 -15.70 -2.08
N ARG A 171 -14.26 -16.52 -1.92
CA ARG A 171 -14.35 -17.89 -1.35
C ARG A 171 -14.88 -17.94 0.09
N VAL A 172 -15.01 -16.78 0.70
CA VAL A 172 -15.43 -16.50 2.07
C VAL A 172 -16.95 -16.56 2.21
N GLU A 173 -17.68 -15.91 1.30
CA GLU A 173 -19.15 -15.86 1.34
C GLU A 173 -19.81 -17.24 1.22
N ALA A 174 -19.09 -18.20 0.64
CA ALA A 174 -19.54 -19.58 0.48
C ALA A 174 -19.34 -20.43 1.75
N GLN A 175 -18.39 -20.09 2.62
CA GLN A 175 -18.10 -20.82 3.85
C GLN A 175 -18.90 -20.29 5.05
N SER A 176 -19.22 -19.00 5.11
CA SER A 176 -20.06 -18.41 6.16
C SER A 176 -21.57 -18.78 6.06
N LYS A 177 -21.96 -19.57 5.05
CA LYS A 177 -23.34 -20.04 4.81
C LYS A 177 -23.52 -21.54 5.06
N LEU A 178 -22.49 -22.24 5.54
CA LEU A 178 -22.51 -23.65 5.94
C LEU A 178 -22.42 -23.76 7.47
#